data_AF-A0ABD5YQK2-F1
#
_entry.id   AF-A0ABD5YQK2-F1
#
_cell.length_a   1.000
_cell.length_b   1.000
_cell.length_c   1.000
_cell.angle_alpha   90.00
_cell.angle_beta   90.00
_cell.angle_gamma   90.00
#
_symmetry.space_group_name_H-M   'P 1'
#
loop_
_entity.id
_entity.type
_entity.pdbx_description
1 polymer ?
#
loop_
_entity_poly.entity_id
_entity_poly.type
_entity_poly.pdbx_seq_one_letter_code
_entity_poly.pdbx_strand_id
1 'polypeptide(L)'
;MVNPLQRELIGQFVGSDFDPCSATCSFHDGTCTLEAGDTLQIEIERMCGEWVPLFHRCADHAVEAFPEEHSVHGVDQALIDTTLAPTGAHLPETNEYAPDALTIADIEVVDHSPPTEGRRPTDQD
;
A
#
# COMPACT_ATOMS: atom_id res chain seq x y z
N MET A 1 -22.14 4.37 3.86
CA MET A 1 -21.36 3.29 4.50
C MET A 1 -19.92 3.55 4.15
N VAL A 2 -19.02 3.62 5.14
CA VAL A 2 -17.58 3.87 4.88
C VAL A 2 -17.00 2.64 4.18
N ASN A 3 -16.15 2.84 3.17
CA ASN A 3 -15.48 1.75 2.46
C ASN A 3 -14.61 0.96 3.47
N PRO A 4 -14.69 -0.39 3.53
CA PRO A 4 -13.87 -1.19 4.47
C PRO A 4 -12.38 -0.85 4.39
N LEU A 5 -11.85 -0.57 3.18
CA LEU A 5 -10.47 -0.12 2.99
C LEU A 5 -10.14 1.15 3.76
N GLN A 6 -11.01 2.16 3.67
CA GLN A 6 -10.83 3.42 4.41
C GLN A 6 -10.84 3.20 5.92
N ARG A 7 -11.66 2.27 6.41
CA ARG A 7 -11.72 1.97 7.85
C ARG A 7 -10.45 1.26 8.35
N GLU A 8 -9.87 0.41 7.54
CA GLU A 8 -8.77 -0.47 7.95
C GLU A 8 -7.39 0.16 7.73
N LEU A 9 -7.23 0.97 6.69
CA LEU A 9 -5.92 1.46 6.26
C LEU A 9 -5.66 2.94 6.60
N ILE A 10 -6.68 3.79 6.74
CA ILE A 10 -6.45 5.20 7.11
C ILE A 10 -5.77 5.28 8.49
N GLY A 11 -4.70 6.09 8.58
CA GLY A 11 -3.86 6.22 9.77
C GLY A 11 -2.77 5.16 9.89
N GLN A 12 -2.71 4.18 8.97
CA GLN A 12 -1.62 3.22 8.95
C GLN A 12 -0.30 3.91 8.60
N PHE A 13 0.75 3.58 9.36
CA PHE A 13 2.10 4.07 9.15
C PHE A 13 2.68 3.55 7.83
N VAL A 14 3.26 4.47 7.05
CA VAL A 14 3.89 4.19 5.74
C VAL A 14 5.29 4.78 5.62
N GLY A 15 5.73 5.51 6.65
CA GLY A 15 7.09 6.02 6.73
C GLY A 15 8.14 4.95 7.03
N SER A 16 9.39 5.36 7.15
CA SER A 16 10.49 4.49 7.60
C SER A 16 10.77 4.66 9.09
N ASP A 17 11.11 3.60 9.81
CA ASP A 17 11.49 3.68 11.22
C ASP A 17 12.73 4.56 11.48
N PHE A 18 13.63 4.71 10.49
CA PHE A 18 14.80 5.60 10.58
C PHE A 18 14.50 7.06 10.24
N ASP A 19 13.44 7.30 9.46
CA ASP A 19 12.95 8.64 9.11
C ASP A 19 11.42 8.57 8.90
N PRO A 20 10.63 8.71 9.99
CA PRO A 20 9.19 8.48 9.95
C PRO A 20 8.44 9.55 9.16
N CYS A 21 9.11 10.67 8.86
CA CYS A 21 8.60 11.75 8.03
C CYS A 21 8.78 11.49 6.53
N SER A 22 9.36 10.33 6.16
CA SER A 22 9.64 9.97 4.77
C SER A 22 9.21 8.54 4.48
N ALA A 23 8.70 8.31 3.27
CA ALA A 23 8.44 6.98 2.73
C ALA A 23 9.30 6.73 1.49
N THR A 24 9.42 5.47 1.07
CA THR A 24 10.21 5.09 -0.12
C THR A 24 9.39 4.27 -1.09
N CYS A 25 9.69 4.44 -2.38
CA CYS A 25 9.15 3.59 -3.42
C CYS A 25 9.92 2.26 -3.49
N SER A 26 9.19 1.13 -3.53
CA SER A 26 9.75 -0.22 -3.58
C SER A 26 10.44 -0.57 -4.91
N PHE A 27 10.19 0.21 -5.97
CA PHE A 27 10.59 -0.12 -7.35
C PHE A 27 11.69 0.76 -7.92
N HIS A 28 12.31 1.60 -7.07
CA HIS A 28 13.35 2.49 -7.54
C HIS A 28 14.74 1.87 -7.36
N ASP A 29 15.59 2.06 -8.37
CA ASP A 29 17.02 1.74 -8.32
C ASP A 29 17.85 2.82 -7.59
N GLY A 30 17.20 3.93 -7.20
CA GLY A 30 17.73 5.00 -6.35
C GLY A 30 16.80 5.35 -5.18
N THR A 31 17.17 6.35 -4.37
CA THR A 31 16.32 6.85 -3.27
C THR A 31 15.21 7.76 -3.82
N CYS A 32 14.02 7.20 -4.04
CA CYS A 32 12.80 8.00 -4.21
C CYS A 32 12.23 8.21 -2.82
N THR A 33 12.34 9.44 -2.33
CA THR A 33 11.82 9.86 -1.03
C THR A 33 10.49 10.55 -1.24
N LEU A 34 9.45 10.06 -0.56
CA LEU A 34 8.11 10.63 -0.55
C LEU A 34 7.87 11.34 0.78
N GLU A 35 7.21 12.49 0.71
CA GLU A 35 6.95 13.39 1.84
C GLU A 35 5.44 13.61 2.04
N ALA A 36 5.09 14.36 3.08
CA ALA A 36 3.72 14.77 3.33
C ALA A 36 3.13 15.53 2.13
N GLY A 37 1.93 15.13 1.70
CA GLY A 37 1.22 15.70 0.56
C GLY A 37 1.48 14.97 -0.75
N ASP A 38 2.48 14.10 -0.83
CA ASP A 38 2.71 13.28 -2.02
C ASP A 38 1.64 12.19 -2.16
N THR A 39 1.39 11.81 -3.41
CA THR A 39 0.57 10.64 -3.74
C THR A 39 1.45 9.39 -3.74
N LEU A 40 0.97 8.38 -3.02
CA LEU A 40 1.54 7.05 -2.97
C LEU A 40 0.49 6.05 -3.46
N GLN A 41 0.85 5.21 -4.42
CA GLN A 41 0.05 4.05 -4.80
C GLN A 41 0.53 2.83 -4.01
N ILE A 42 -0.41 2.06 -3.46
CA ILE A 42 -0.14 0.91 -2.60
C ILE A 42 -0.82 -0.31 -3.20
N GLU A 43 -0.04 -1.37 -3.40
CA GLU A 43 -0.57 -2.70 -3.64
C GLU A 43 -0.95 -3.32 -2.29
N ILE A 44 -2.21 -3.73 -2.15
CA ILE A 44 -2.72 -4.35 -0.93
C ILE A 44 -3.32 -5.72 -1.24
N GLU A 45 -3.26 -6.61 -0.25
CA GLU A 45 -3.94 -7.89 -0.31
C GLU A 45 -4.64 -8.23 1.00
N ARG A 46 -5.62 -9.11 0.94
CA ARG A 46 -6.41 -9.49 2.09
C ARG A 46 -5.87 -10.76 2.75
N MET A 47 -5.13 -10.60 3.83
CA MET A 47 -4.59 -11.69 4.65
C MET A 47 -5.34 -11.81 5.97
N CYS A 48 -5.74 -13.03 6.35
CA CYS A 48 -6.37 -13.32 7.64
C CYS A 48 -7.59 -12.43 7.99
N GLY A 49 -8.27 -11.87 6.97
CA GLY A 49 -9.45 -11.02 7.12
C GLY A 49 -9.16 -9.51 7.03
N GLU A 50 -7.90 -9.10 7.05
CA GLU A 50 -7.44 -7.70 7.07
C GLU A 50 -6.71 -7.36 5.76
N TRP A 51 -6.80 -6.09 5.34
CA TRP A 51 -5.98 -5.58 4.23
C TRP A 51 -4.56 -5.24 4.70
N VAL A 52 -3.57 -5.72 3.96
CA VAL A 52 -2.15 -5.55 4.28
C VAL A 52 -1.42 -4.93 3.09
N PRO A 53 -0.61 -3.87 3.29
CA PRO A 53 0.27 -3.32 2.26
C PRO A 53 1.38 -4.30 1.85
N LEU A 54 1.66 -4.36 0.55
CA LEU A 54 2.73 -5.17 -0.04
C LEU A 54 3.87 -4.30 -0.57
N PHE A 55 3.51 -3.36 -1.45
CA PHE A 55 4.48 -2.52 -2.15
C PHE A 55 3.99 -1.08 -2.26
N HIS A 56 4.95 -0.16 -2.22
CA HIS A 56 4.74 1.27 -2.32
C HIS A 56 5.28 1.80 -3.66
N ARG A 57 4.44 2.52 -4.40
CA ARG A 57 4.77 3.12 -5.70
C ARG A 57 4.62 4.63 -5.61
N CYS A 58 5.67 5.38 -5.93
CA CYS A 58 5.51 6.80 -6.18
C CYS A 58 4.72 7.02 -7.48
N ALA A 59 4.28 8.26 -7.71
CA ALA A 59 3.51 8.63 -8.90
C ALA A 59 4.18 8.20 -10.23
N ASP A 60 5.51 8.25 -10.32
CA ASP A 60 6.25 7.87 -11.54
C ASP A 60 6.27 6.34 -11.80
N HIS A 61 6.04 5.52 -10.77
CA HIS A 61 5.98 4.06 -10.86
C HIS A 61 4.57 3.50 -10.65
N ALA A 62 3.56 4.39 -10.63
CA ALA A 62 2.17 4.00 -10.52
C ALA A 62 1.73 3.23 -11.78
N VAL A 63 0.83 2.28 -11.59
CA VAL A 63 0.25 1.45 -12.64
C VAL A 63 -1.28 1.58 -12.64
N GLU A 64 -1.91 1.22 -13.75
CA GLU A 64 -3.37 1.36 -13.91
C GLU A 64 -4.17 0.16 -13.40
N ALA A 65 -3.52 -0.98 -13.19
CA ALA A 65 -4.15 -2.22 -12.74
C ALA A 65 -3.18 -3.02 -11.85
N PHE A 66 -3.71 -3.91 -11.01
CA PHE A 66 -2.89 -4.74 -10.14
C PHE A 66 -1.94 -5.62 -10.98
N PRO A 67 -0.61 -5.61 -10.72
CA PRO A 67 0.33 -6.37 -11.53
C PRO A 67 0.08 -7.88 -11.47
N GLU A 68 0.01 -8.55 -12.64
CA GLU A 68 -0.19 -10.01 -12.70
C GLU A 68 0.96 -10.76 -12.00
N GLU A 69 2.19 -10.24 -12.07
CA GLU A 69 3.37 -10.82 -11.44
C GLU A 69 3.33 -10.81 -9.90
N HIS A 70 2.53 -9.92 -9.30
CA HIS A 70 2.34 -9.82 -7.85
C HIS A 70 1.01 -10.44 -7.41
N SER A 71 0.21 -10.95 -8.35
CA SER A 71 -1.10 -11.51 -8.07
C SER A 71 -0.98 -12.87 -7.34
N VAL A 72 -1.78 -13.03 -6.29
CA VAL A 72 -1.85 -14.25 -5.48
C VAL A 72 -3.22 -14.89 -5.68
N HIS A 73 -3.22 -16.13 -6.20
CA HIS A 73 -4.46 -16.87 -6.43
C HIS A 73 -5.25 -17.12 -5.14
N GLY A 74 -6.57 -16.94 -5.21
CA GLY A 74 -7.47 -17.16 -4.08
C GLY A 74 -7.43 -16.07 -3.01
N VAL A 75 -6.72 -14.96 -3.25
CA VAL A 75 -6.61 -13.81 -2.34
C VAL A 75 -7.29 -12.61 -2.98
N ASP A 76 -7.94 -11.80 -2.15
CA ASP A 76 -8.53 -10.53 -2.59
C ASP A 76 -7.43 -9.47 -2.63
N GLN A 77 -7.30 -8.77 -3.74
CA GLN A 77 -6.20 -7.83 -3.99
C GLN A 77 -6.76 -6.52 -4.52
N ALA A 78 -6.08 -5.42 -4.23
CA ALA A 78 -6.46 -4.12 -4.75
C ALA A 78 -5.26 -3.21 -4.92
N LEU A 79 -5.38 -2.29 -5.86
CA LEU A 79 -4.48 -1.19 -6.04
C LEU A 79 -5.18 0.07 -5.54
N ILE A 80 -4.54 0.79 -4.63
CA ILE A 80 -5.10 2.02 -4.07
C ILE A 80 -4.15 3.19 -4.24
N ASP A 81 -4.69 4.37 -4.49
CA ASP A 81 -3.97 5.63 -4.38
C ASP A 81 -4.30 6.28 -3.04
N THR A 82 -3.27 6.83 -2.38
CA THR A 82 -3.39 7.55 -1.12
C THR A 82 -2.56 8.82 -1.11
N THR A 83 -2.99 9.81 -0.33
CA THR A 83 -2.17 10.97 0.02
C THR A 83 -1.48 10.71 1.36
N LEU A 84 -0.19 11.01 1.43
CA LEU A 84 0.58 10.93 2.67
C LEU A 84 0.28 12.12 3.57
N ALA A 85 -0.06 11.88 4.84
CA ALA A 85 -0.22 12.94 5.83
C ALA A 85 0.55 12.64 7.12
N PRO A 86 1.12 13.68 7.76
CA PRO A 86 1.81 13.57 9.04
C PRO A 86 0.78 13.57 10.17
N THR A 87 0.03 12.48 10.33
CA THR A 87 -0.99 12.36 11.40
C THR A 87 -0.44 11.69 12.66
N GLY A 88 0.79 11.18 12.58
CA GLY A 88 1.51 10.57 13.68
C GLY A 88 1.14 9.11 13.91
N ALA A 89 2.13 8.32 14.32
CA ALA A 89 1.99 6.87 14.51
C ALA A 89 2.95 6.36 15.58
N HIS A 90 2.66 5.18 16.12
CA HIS A 90 3.64 4.43 16.91
C HIS A 90 4.58 3.68 15.96
N LEU A 91 5.89 3.84 16.16
CA LEU A 91 6.89 3.18 15.32
C LEU A 91 6.91 1.66 15.56
N PRO A 92 6.90 0.82 14.52
CA PRO A 92 6.89 -0.63 14.65
C PRO A 92 8.00 -1.20 15.54
N GLU A 93 9.25 -0.73 15.39
CA GLU A 93 10.39 -1.29 16.12
C GLU A 93 10.47 -0.84 17.59
N THR A 94 10.18 0.43 17.87
CA THR A 94 10.39 1.02 19.21
C THR A 94 9.09 1.22 20.00
N ASN A 95 7.95 1.17 19.32
CA ASN A 95 6.63 1.55 19.84
C ASN A 95 6.56 3.01 20.37
N GLU A 96 7.55 3.84 20.07
CA GLU A 96 7.54 5.27 20.40
C GLU A 96 6.56 5.99 19.50
N TYR A 97 5.82 6.96 20.06
CA TYR A 97 4.92 7.79 19.27
C TYR A 97 5.70 8.90 18.55
N ALA A 98 5.68 8.88 17.23
CA ALA A 98 6.23 9.92 16.37
C ALA A 98 5.08 10.79 15.83
N PRO A 99 4.96 12.06 16.24
CA PRO A 99 3.82 12.92 15.89
C PRO A 99 3.79 13.31 14.41
N ASP A 100 4.97 13.37 13.77
CA ASP A 100 5.10 13.79 12.37
C ASP A 100 5.19 12.58 11.41
N ALA A 101 4.94 11.37 11.92
CA ALA A 101 5.01 10.16 11.12
C ALA A 101 3.99 10.16 9.98
N LEU A 102 4.44 9.77 8.78
CA LEU A 102 3.61 9.67 7.60
C LEU A 102 2.66 8.48 7.70
N THR A 103 1.41 8.75 7.36
CA THR A 103 0.30 7.82 7.41
C THR A 103 -0.61 7.98 6.19
N ILE A 104 -1.40 6.95 5.91
CA ILE A 104 -2.44 6.96 4.88
C ILE A 104 -3.56 7.93 5.29
N ALA A 105 -3.79 8.98 4.52
CA ALA A 105 -4.77 10.02 4.88
C ALA A 105 -6.14 9.83 4.18
N ASP A 106 -6.10 9.38 2.94
CA ASP A 106 -7.26 9.12 2.10
C ASP A 106 -7.01 7.93 1.18
N ILE A 107 -8.05 7.35 0.59
CA ILE A 107 -7.93 6.16 -0.26
C ILE A 107 -8.88 6.28 -1.44
N GLU A 108 -8.32 6.19 -2.64
CA GLU A 108 -9.02 5.93 -3.88
C GLU A 108 -8.68 4.51 -4.36
N VAL A 109 -9.68 3.72 -4.74
CA VAL A 109 -9.45 2.39 -5.29
C VAL A 109 -9.25 2.52 -6.80
N VAL A 110 -8.04 2.22 -7.26
CA VAL A 110 -7.66 2.27 -8.69
C VAL A 110 -8.14 1.01 -9.39
N ASP A 111 -7.83 -0.14 -8.81
CA ASP A 111 -8.21 -1.45 -9.33
C ASP A 111 -8.58 -2.40 -8.20
N HIS A 112 -9.61 -3.20 -8.43
CA HIS A 112 -10.01 -4.28 -7.52
C HIS A 112 -9.86 -5.60 -8.25
N SER A 113 -8.93 -6.42 -7.76
CA SER A 113 -8.59 -7.73 -8.29
C SER A 113 -9.20 -8.80 -7.38
N PRO A 114 -10.44 -9.24 -7.64
CA PRO A 114 -11.12 -10.21 -6.78
C PRO A 114 -10.40 -11.58 -6.82
N PRO A 115 -10.60 -12.43 -5.81
CA PRO A 115 -10.03 -13.76 -5.79
C PRO A 115 -10.38 -14.52 -7.06
N THR A 116 -9.39 -14.81 -7.89
CA THR A 116 -9.58 -15.70 -9.03
C THR A 116 -9.64 -17.14 -8.52
N GLU A 117 -10.77 -17.82 -8.78
CA GLU A 117 -10.90 -19.26 -8.52
C GLU A 117 -10.05 -20.06 -9.53
N GLY A 118 -9.15 -20.90 -9.02
CA GLY A 118 -8.58 -22.02 -9.77
C GLY A 118 -7.41 -21.70 -10.71
N ARG A 119 -6.61 -22.75 -11.01
CA ARG A 119 -5.42 -22.70 -11.89
C ARG A 119 -5.73 -21.99 -13.21
N ARG A 120 -4.91 -20.98 -13.60
CA ARG A 120 -4.59 -20.80 -15.03
C ARG A 120 -4.08 -22.17 -15.50
N PRO A 121 -4.70 -22.84 -16.49
CA PRO A 121 -4.04 -23.96 -17.12
C PRO A 121 -2.69 -23.42 -17.57
N THR A 122 -1.61 -23.98 -17.04
CA THR A 122 -0.31 -23.81 -17.67
C THR A 122 -0.47 -24.43 -19.04
N ASP A 123 -0.57 -23.61 -20.08
CA ASP A 123 -0.29 -24.06 -21.44
C ASP A 123 1.19 -24.48 -21.44
N GLN A 124 1.42 -25.72 -21.00
CA GLN A 124 2.61 -26.50 -21.34
C GLN A 124 2.18 -27.40 -22.49
N ASP A 125 2.41 -26.90 -23.70
CA ASP A 125 2.64 -27.75 -24.89
C ASP A 125 3.90 -28.61 -24.67
#